data_AF-A0AAD6N5Y7-F1
#
_entry.id   AF-A0AAD6N5Y7-F1
#
_cell.length_a   1.000
_cell.length_b   1.000
_cell.length_c   1.000
_cell.angle_alpha   90.00
_cell.angle_beta   90.00
_cell.angle_gamma   90.00
#
_symmetry.space_group_name_H-M   'P 1'
#
loop_
_entity.id
_entity.type
_entity.pdbx_description
1 polymer ?
#
loop_
_entity_poly.entity_id
_entity_poly.type
_entity_poly.pdbx_seq_one_letter_code
_entity_poly.pdbx_strand_id
1 'polypeptide(L)'
;MPSATNGASSTPDALASNLLVKLSASCALEDLQETLLGSLHRVGWTDKVTTLATELLRAGRCETFDDVMEAILASAEGRPHRALSSKATNSTNGTKKGSKENPPYDPLKYIEEVDVRIPEAVADEGVRGLKDILRDVADVEGESAPNGD
;
A
#
# COMPACT_ATOMS: atom_id res chain seq x y z
N MET A 1 7.35 14.56 -51.28
CA MET A 1 8.22 14.12 -50.17
C MET A 1 7.32 13.97 -48.94
N PRO A 2 6.85 12.76 -48.60
CA PRO A 2 6.10 12.57 -47.36
C PRO A 2 7.07 12.61 -46.17
N SER A 3 6.76 13.46 -45.19
CA SER A 3 7.50 13.61 -43.94
C SER A 3 7.53 12.31 -43.15
N ALA A 4 8.71 11.97 -42.65
CA ALA A 4 8.91 10.89 -41.70
C ALA A 4 8.02 11.11 -40.47
N THR A 5 7.14 10.13 -40.20
CA THR A 5 6.47 9.96 -38.92
C THR A 5 7.54 9.86 -37.84
N ASN A 6 7.56 10.83 -36.94
CA ASN A 6 8.35 10.84 -35.72
C ASN A 6 8.31 9.45 -35.06
N GLY A 7 9.47 8.82 -34.94
CA GLY A 7 9.68 7.75 -33.99
C GLY A 7 9.47 8.33 -32.59
N ALA A 8 8.28 8.12 -32.02
CA ALA A 8 8.08 8.29 -30.60
C ALA A 8 9.09 7.39 -29.90
N SER A 9 9.95 7.95 -29.05
CA SER A 9 10.85 7.15 -28.24
C SER A 9 10.00 6.18 -27.42
N SER A 10 10.12 4.89 -27.71
CA SER A 10 9.51 3.81 -26.95
C SER A 10 10.23 3.65 -25.61
N THR A 11 10.25 4.69 -24.79
CA THR A 11 10.69 4.57 -23.40
C THR A 11 9.53 3.99 -22.60
N PRO A 12 9.78 2.99 -21.74
CA PRO A 12 8.73 2.36 -20.93
C PRO A 12 7.95 3.36 -20.08
N ASP A 13 8.59 4.47 -19.70
CA ASP A 13 7.99 5.57 -18.95
C ASP A 13 6.93 6.35 -19.74
N ALA A 14 7.17 6.61 -21.03
CA ALA A 14 6.20 7.26 -21.92
C ALA A 14 4.99 6.37 -22.20
N LEU A 15 5.21 5.04 -22.29
CA LEU A 15 4.14 4.06 -22.43
C LEU A 15 3.28 3.98 -21.15
N ALA A 16 3.91 3.89 -19.98
CA ALA A 16 3.23 3.89 -18.68
C ALA A 16 2.39 5.15 -18.47
N SER A 17 2.93 6.31 -18.84
CA SER A 17 2.21 7.59 -18.79
C SER A 17 0.98 7.61 -19.71
N ASN A 18 1.11 7.13 -20.96
CA ASN A 18 -0.02 7.01 -21.89
C ASN A 18 -1.09 6.04 -21.36
N LEU A 19 -0.65 4.94 -20.76
CA LEU A 19 -1.53 3.94 -20.17
C LEU A 19 -2.32 4.51 -19.00
N LEU A 20 -1.66 5.25 -18.10
CA LEU A 20 -2.30 5.94 -16.98
C LEU A 20 -3.35 6.94 -17.47
N VAL A 21 -3.04 7.75 -18.49
CA VAL A 21 -4.02 8.69 -19.08
C VAL A 21 -5.25 7.95 -19.60
N LYS A 22 -5.05 6.85 -20.34
CA LYS A 22 -6.15 6.04 -20.88
C LYS A 22 -6.99 5.37 -19.79
N LEU A 23 -6.34 4.82 -18.76
CA LEU A 23 -7.03 4.22 -17.61
C LEU A 23 -7.81 5.26 -16.81
N SER A 24 -7.25 6.46 -16.61
CA SER A 24 -7.92 7.55 -15.89
C SER A 24 -9.12 8.13 -16.62
N ALA A 25 -9.20 7.96 -17.95
CA ALA A 25 -10.35 8.33 -18.75
C ALA A 25 -11.45 7.24 -18.75
N SER A 26 -11.20 6.08 -18.13
CA SER A 26 -12.13 4.95 -18.05
C SER A 26 -12.77 4.89 -16.67
N CYS A 27 -14.09 4.67 -16.63
CA CYS A 27 -14.80 4.37 -15.37
C CYS A 27 -14.39 3.01 -14.78
N ALA A 28 -13.76 2.13 -15.56
CA ALA A 28 -13.32 0.82 -15.08
C ALA A 28 -12.26 0.89 -13.96
N LEU A 29 -11.49 1.99 -13.90
CA LEU A 29 -10.54 2.21 -12.82
C LEU A 29 -11.27 2.52 -11.49
N GLU A 30 -12.38 3.25 -11.55
CA GLU A 30 -13.22 3.55 -10.38
C GLU A 30 -13.87 2.27 -9.85
N ASP A 31 -14.41 1.43 -10.73
CA ASP A 31 -14.99 0.12 -10.38
C ASP A 31 -13.94 -0.82 -9.73
N LEU A 32 -12.70 -0.83 -10.26
CA LEU A 32 -11.59 -1.59 -9.69
C LEU A 32 -11.22 -1.05 -8.30
N GLN A 33 -11.20 0.27 -8.12
CA GLN A 33 -10.93 0.91 -6.84
C GLN A 33 -11.99 0.54 -5.79
N GLU A 34 -13.28 0.58 -6.14
CA GLU A 34 -14.36 0.18 -5.25
C GLU A 34 -14.26 -1.29 -4.86
N THR A 35 -13.92 -2.16 -5.81
CA THR A 35 -13.72 -3.59 -5.58
C THR A 35 -12.56 -3.84 -4.61
N LEU A 36 -11.41 -3.20 -4.83
CA LEU A 36 -10.24 -3.33 -3.95
C LEU A 36 -10.49 -2.77 -2.56
N LEU A 37 -11.16 -1.62 -2.47
CA LEU A 37 -11.55 -1.02 -1.19
C LEU A 37 -12.49 -1.95 -0.42
N GLY A 38 -13.48 -2.53 -1.10
CA GLY A 38 -14.39 -3.54 -0.52
C GLY A 38 -13.65 -4.79 -0.06
N SER A 39 -12.65 -5.24 -0.83
CA SER A 39 -11.80 -6.38 -0.47
C SER A 39 -10.96 -6.08 0.79
N LEU A 40 -10.29 -4.92 0.85
CA LEU A 40 -9.54 -4.45 2.02
C LEU A 40 -10.41 -4.31 3.27
N HIS A 41 -11.63 -3.79 3.11
CA HIS A 41 -12.57 -3.65 4.23
C HIS A 41 -13.00 -5.03 4.76
N ARG A 42 -13.36 -5.97 3.88
CA ARG A 42 -13.78 -7.33 4.25
C ARG A 42 -12.69 -8.12 4.99
N VAL A 43 -11.42 -7.90 4.66
CA VAL A 43 -10.29 -8.53 5.36
C VAL A 43 -9.88 -7.77 6.63
N GLY A 44 -10.61 -6.70 6.99
CA GLY A 44 -10.38 -5.89 8.19
C GLY A 44 -9.13 -5.02 8.11
N TRP A 45 -8.56 -4.80 6.92
CA TRP A 45 -7.34 -4.01 6.77
C TRP A 45 -7.55 -2.55 7.17
N THR A 46 -8.71 -1.98 6.83
CA THR A 46 -9.08 -0.60 7.23
C THR A 46 -9.13 -0.44 8.75
N ASP A 47 -9.59 -1.47 9.46
CA ASP A 47 -9.71 -1.46 10.92
C ASP A 47 -8.33 -1.60 11.59
N LYS A 48 -7.41 -2.34 10.97
CA LYS A 48 -6.02 -2.41 11.42
C LYS A 48 -5.32 -1.06 11.26
N VAL A 49 -5.56 -0.36 10.16
CA VAL A 49 -5.01 0.99 9.93
C VAL A 49 -5.52 1.99 10.97
N THR A 50 -6.82 2.01 11.27
CA THR A 50 -7.38 2.90 12.30
C THR A 50 -6.90 2.54 13.70
N THR A 51 -6.74 1.25 13.99
CA THR A 51 -6.16 0.77 15.25
C THR A 51 -4.71 1.26 15.39
N LEU A 52 -3.88 1.07 14.36
CA LEU A 52 -2.49 1.53 14.37
C LEU A 52 -2.39 3.05 14.56
N ALA A 53 -3.21 3.82 13.83
CA ALA A 53 -3.25 5.28 13.94
C ALA A 53 -3.59 5.72 15.37
N THR A 54 -4.61 5.10 15.96
CA THR A 54 -5.05 5.41 17.33
C THR A 54 -3.96 5.07 18.33
N GLU A 55 -3.30 3.93 18.18
CA GLU A 55 -2.23 3.50 19.07
C GLU A 55 -0.98 4.37 18.96
N LEU A 56 -0.61 4.82 17.76
CA LEU A 56 0.50 5.77 17.54
C LEU A 56 0.26 7.10 18.28
N LEU A 57 -0.96 7.64 18.20
CA LEU A 57 -1.36 8.86 18.88
C LEU A 57 -1.41 8.66 20.41
N ARG A 58 -2.02 7.57 20.86
CA ARG A 58 -2.20 7.26 22.29
C ARG A 58 -0.86 6.93 22.97
N ALA A 59 0.12 6.42 22.22
CA ALA A 59 1.50 6.21 22.66
C ALA A 59 2.35 7.50 22.66
N GLY A 60 1.84 8.62 22.11
CA GLY A 60 2.59 9.87 21.95
C GLY A 60 3.77 9.73 20.99
N ARG A 61 3.67 8.85 19.99
CA ARG A 61 4.75 8.55 19.02
C ARG A 61 4.64 9.38 17.75
N CYS A 62 3.43 9.82 17.43
CA CYS A 62 3.12 10.76 16.38
C CYS A 62 2.29 11.88 17.00
N GLU A 63 2.58 13.13 16.62
CA GLU A 63 1.87 14.31 17.12
C GLU A 63 1.11 15.03 15.99
N THR A 64 1.52 14.82 14.74
CA THR A 64 0.90 15.41 13.56
C THR A 64 0.28 14.33 12.65
N PHE A 65 -0.64 14.76 11.77
CA PHE A 65 -1.22 13.88 10.76
C PHE A 65 -0.16 13.29 9.83
N ASP A 66 0.80 14.12 9.41
CA ASP A 66 1.86 13.70 8.50
C ASP A 66 2.73 12.60 9.13
N ASP A 67 3.07 12.73 10.42
CA ASP A 67 3.83 11.69 11.16
C ASP A 67 3.06 10.36 11.25
N VAL A 68 1.74 10.42 11.44
CA VAL A 68 0.88 9.22 11.48
C VAL A 68 0.83 8.57 10.10
N MET A 69 0.63 9.37 9.05
CA MET A 69 0.55 8.90 7.68
C MET A 69 1.86 8.26 7.22
N GLU A 70 3.00 8.91 7.50
CA GLU A 70 4.32 8.37 7.19
C GLU A 70 4.56 7.02 7.87
N ALA A 71 4.18 6.90 9.15
CA ALA A 71 4.30 5.65 9.90
C ALA A 71 3.40 4.53 9.33
N ILE A 72 2.14 4.85 8.97
CA ILE A 72 1.21 3.88 8.39
C ILE A 72 1.70 3.42 7.03
N LEU A 73 2.12 4.35 6.15
CA LEU A 73 2.64 4.03 4.83
C LEU A 73 3.88 3.14 4.93
N ALA A 74 4.84 3.52 5.78
CA ALA A 74 6.02 2.71 6.01
C ALA A 74 5.64 1.30 6.50
N SER A 75 4.69 1.17 7.43
CA SER A 75 4.21 -0.13 7.89
C SER A 75 3.53 -0.94 6.77
N ALA A 76 2.68 -0.30 5.96
CA ALA A 76 1.97 -0.93 4.85
C ALA A 76 2.91 -1.45 3.75
N GLU A 77 4.04 -0.77 3.54
CA GLU A 77 5.09 -1.17 2.60
C GLU A 77 6.12 -2.12 3.24
N GLY A 78 5.98 -2.44 4.53
CA GLY A 78 6.93 -3.27 5.28
C GLY A 78 8.29 -2.59 5.55
N ARG A 79 8.35 -1.26 5.45
CA ARG A 79 9.53 -0.46 5.77
C ARG A 79 9.62 -0.18 7.27
N PRO A 80 10.84 -0.14 7.84
CA PRO A 80 11.02 0.26 9.23
C PRO A 80 10.73 1.76 9.41
N HIS A 81 10.02 2.12 10.47
CA HIS A 81 9.75 3.51 10.84
C HIS A 81 10.01 3.77 12.33
N ARG A 82 10.53 4.95 12.66
CA ARG A 82 10.91 5.30 14.05
C ARG A 82 9.70 5.14 14.98
N ALA A 83 8.51 5.58 14.57
CA ALA A 83 7.30 5.53 15.39
C ALA A 83 6.81 4.09 15.67
N LEU A 84 7.18 3.13 14.82
CA LEU A 84 6.83 1.71 14.96
C LEU A 84 7.86 0.92 15.77
N SER A 85 9.09 1.43 15.91
CA SER A 85 10.16 0.70 16.61
C SER A 85 10.08 0.85 18.13
N SER A 86 10.29 -0.22 18.88
CA SER A 86 10.46 -0.18 20.34
C SER A 86 11.73 0.56 20.79
N LYS A 87 12.69 0.82 19.88
CA LYS A 87 13.99 1.45 20.18
C LYS A 87 13.95 2.97 20.31
N ALA A 88 12.82 3.62 20.02
CA ALA A 88 12.72 5.09 20.04
C ALA A 88 12.48 5.69 21.44
N THR A 89 12.33 4.88 22.49
CA THR A 89 12.17 5.40 23.86
C THR A 89 13.53 5.74 24.44
N ASN A 90 13.88 7.03 24.44
CA ASN A 90 14.91 7.56 25.30
C ASN A 90 14.43 7.37 26.76
N SER A 91 14.99 6.37 27.45
CA SER A 91 14.59 5.98 28.80
C SER A 91 14.63 7.16 29.77
N THR A 92 13.47 7.64 30.22
CA THR A 92 13.37 8.45 31.43
C THR A 92 13.44 7.51 32.63
N ASN A 93 14.53 7.63 33.39
CA ASN A 93 14.75 6.87 34.62
C ASN A 93 13.61 7.12 35.63
N GLY A 94 12.75 6.12 35.82
CA GLY A 94 11.66 6.13 36.81
C GLY A 94 11.67 4.86 37.65
N THR A 95 12.43 4.87 38.74
CA THR A 95 12.41 3.83 39.78
C THR A 95 11.00 3.65 40.36
N LYS A 96 10.31 2.52 40.12
CA LYS A 96 9.18 2.08 40.99
C LYS A 96 9.08 0.56 41.17
N LYS A 97 9.39 0.19 42.41
CA LYS A 97 8.84 -0.86 43.30
C LYS A 97 7.65 -1.66 42.76
N GLY A 98 7.77 -2.99 42.82
CA GLY A 98 6.78 -3.94 42.34
C GLY A 98 5.43 -3.92 43.07
N SER A 99 4.36 -3.95 42.28
CA SER A 99 3.01 -4.39 42.65
C SER A 99 2.59 -5.46 41.63
N LYS A 100 2.02 -6.58 42.10
CA LYS A 100 1.39 -7.60 41.24
C LYS A 100 0.00 -7.09 40.85
N GLU A 101 -0.06 -6.29 39.81
CA GLU A 101 -1.30 -5.92 39.14
C GLU A 101 -1.23 -6.41 37.69
N ASN A 102 -2.39 -6.53 37.03
CA ASN A 102 -2.49 -6.89 35.60
C ASN A 102 -1.39 -6.19 34.78
N PRO A 103 -0.85 -6.85 33.74
CA PRO A 103 0.25 -6.28 32.98
C PRO A 103 -0.11 -4.83 32.60
N PRO A 104 0.74 -3.86 32.99
CA PRO A 104 0.50 -2.46 32.66
C PRO A 104 0.23 -2.35 31.17
N TYR A 105 -0.76 -1.52 30.82
CA TYR A 105 -1.03 -1.19 29.43
C TYR A 105 0.29 -0.80 28.75
N ASP A 106 0.74 -1.58 27.76
CA ASP A 106 1.96 -1.32 26.99
C ASP A 106 1.59 -0.92 25.55
N PRO A 107 1.58 0.38 25.22
CA PRO A 107 1.29 0.88 23.88
C PRO A 107 2.14 0.25 22.79
N LEU A 108 3.39 -0.09 23.10
CA LEU A 108 4.33 -0.57 22.10
C LEU A 108 3.98 -1.96 21.63
N LYS A 109 3.49 -2.80 22.55
CA LYS A 109 3.04 -4.14 22.23
C LYS A 109 1.89 -4.12 21.21
N TYR A 110 0.93 -3.21 21.39
CA TYR A 110 -0.19 -3.08 20.46
C TYR A 110 0.23 -2.54 19.09
N ILE A 111 1.21 -1.62 19.05
CA ILE A 111 1.76 -1.12 17.77
C ILE A 111 2.50 -2.24 17.01
N GLU A 112 3.27 -3.07 17.71
CA GLU A 112 4.03 -4.17 17.09
C GLU A 112 3.13 -5.35 16.64
N GLU A 113 1.99 -5.56 17.30
CA GLU A 113 1.04 -6.64 16.96
C GLU A 113 0.15 -6.30 15.75
N VAL A 114 0.02 -5.03 15.40
CA VAL A 114 -0.84 -4.57 14.29
C VAL A 114 -0.06 -4.53 12.97
N ASP A 115 -0.19 -5.60 12.18
CA ASP A 115 0.35 -5.68 10.82
C ASP A 115 -0.61 -5.10 9.78
N VAL A 116 -0.25 -3.94 9.21
CA VAL A 116 -1.01 -3.25 8.15
C VAL A 116 -0.41 -3.43 6.76
N ARG A 117 0.46 -4.41 6.54
CA ARG A 117 0.90 -4.76 5.18
C ARG A 117 -0.30 -5.10 4.30
N ILE A 118 -0.26 -4.64 3.06
CA ILE A 118 -1.32 -4.91 2.08
C ILE A 118 -1.39 -6.43 1.87
N PRO A 119 -2.55 -7.08 2.08
CA PRO A 119 -2.68 -8.51 1.90
C PRO A 119 -2.42 -8.91 0.44
N GLU A 120 -1.55 -9.91 0.22
CA GLU A 120 -1.17 -10.37 -1.12
C GLU A 120 -2.38 -10.73 -1.98
N ALA A 121 -3.39 -11.39 -1.40
CA ALA A 121 -4.61 -11.76 -2.11
C ALA A 121 -5.35 -10.55 -2.72
N VAL A 122 -5.31 -9.39 -2.05
CA VAL A 122 -5.92 -8.15 -2.54
C VAL A 122 -5.03 -7.49 -3.60
N ALA A 123 -3.69 -7.54 -3.43
CA ALA A 123 -2.76 -7.07 -4.44
C ALA A 123 -2.90 -7.87 -5.75
N ASP A 124 -3.00 -9.19 -5.65
CA ASP A 124 -3.22 -10.10 -6.79
C ASP A 124 -4.56 -9.84 -7.48
N GLU A 125 -5.61 -9.55 -6.72
CA GLU A 125 -6.91 -9.11 -7.24
C GLU A 125 -6.77 -7.82 -8.05
N GLY A 126 -6.02 -6.85 -7.56
CA GLY A 126 -5.77 -5.58 -8.24
C GLY A 126 -4.98 -5.74 -9.53
N VAL A 127 -3.91 -6.56 -9.50
CA VAL A 127 -3.12 -6.86 -10.70
C VAL A 127 -3.97 -7.58 -11.75
N ARG A 128 -4.81 -8.53 -11.34
CA ARG A 128 -5.71 -9.25 -12.24
C ARG A 128 -6.74 -8.32 -12.88
N GLY A 129 -7.43 -7.53 -12.06
CA GLY A 129 -8.43 -6.57 -12.54
C GLY A 129 -7.82 -5.54 -13.50
N LEU A 130 -6.64 -5.01 -13.16
CA LEU A 130 -5.91 -4.11 -14.06
C LEU A 130 -5.54 -4.79 -15.38
N LYS A 131 -5.06 -6.03 -15.35
CA LYS A 131 -4.74 -6.80 -16.56
C LYS A 131 -5.96 -7.02 -17.45
N ASP A 132 -7.12 -7.25 -16.86
CA ASP A 132 -8.37 -7.43 -17.60
C ASP A 132 -8.82 -6.13 -18.27
N ILE A 133 -8.74 -4.98 -17.58
CA ILE A 133 -9.01 -3.65 -18.16
C ILE A 133 -8.03 -3.33 -19.30
N LEU A 134 -6.75 -3.68 -19.12
CA LEU A 134 -5.72 -3.41 -20.12
C LEU A 134 -5.89 -4.24 -21.41
N ARG A 135 -6.52 -5.40 -21.34
CA ARG A 135 -6.80 -6.24 -22.51
C ARG A 135 -7.69 -5.54 -23.53
N ASP A 136 -8.57 -4.65 -23.08
CA ASP A 136 -9.46 -3.87 -23.96
C ASP A 136 -8.73 -2.72 -24.67
N VAL A 137 -7.52 -2.37 -24.20
CA VAL A 137 -6.78 -1.16 -24.62
C VAL A 137 -5.47 -1.48 -25.33
N ALA A 138 -4.91 -2.67 -25.11
CA ALA A 138 -3.64 -3.09 -25.66
C ALA A 138 -3.64 -4.57 -26.05
N ASP A 139 -3.16 -4.85 -27.27
CA ASP A 139 -2.81 -6.21 -27.69
C ASP A 139 -1.47 -6.59 -27.07
N VAL A 140 -1.44 -7.65 -26.27
CA VAL A 140 -0.19 -8.22 -25.75
C VAL A 140 0.40 -9.09 -26.87
N GLU A 141 1.34 -8.57 -27.64
CA GLU A 141 2.11 -9.39 -28.59
C GLU A 141 2.93 -10.43 -27.82
N GLY A 142 2.44 -11.68 -27.78
CA GLY A 142 3.09 -12.75 -27.02
C GLY A 142 2.58 -14.18 -27.18
N GLU A 143 1.60 -14.49 -28.06
CA GLU A 143 1.18 -15.88 -28.27
C GLU A 143 0.64 -16.16 -29.69
N SER A 144 1.48 -15.95 -30.71
CA SER A 144 1.28 -16.61 -32.02
C SER A 144 2.58 -16.63 -32.82
N ALA A 145 3.31 -17.73 -32.67
CA ALA A 145 4.11 -18.28 -33.75
C ALA A 145 3.86 -19.80 -33.77
N PRO A 146 2.85 -20.29 -34.52
CA PRO A 146 2.86 -21.68 -34.95
C PRO A 146 4.06 -21.82 -35.90
N ASN A 147 5.12 -22.47 -35.44
CA ASN A 147 6.25 -22.84 -36.28
C ASN A 147 5.72 -23.62 -37.49
N GLY A 148 5.96 -23.07 -38.68
CA GLY A 148 5.60 -23.67 -39.96
C GLY A 148 6.37 -24.96 -40.23
N ASP A 149 5.72 -25.81 -41.02
CA ASP A 149 6.28 -26.97 -41.74
C ASP A 149 7.22 -26.49 -42.87
#